data_AF-A0AAV3PGB8-F1
#
_entry.id   AF-A0AAV3PGB8-F1
#
_cell.length_a   1.000
_cell.length_b   1.000
_cell.length_c   1.000
_cell.angle_alpha   90.00
_cell.angle_beta   90.00
_cell.angle_gamma   90.00
#
_symmetry.space_group_name_H-M   'P 1'
#
loop_
_entity.id
_entity.type
_entity.pdbx_description
1 polymer ?
#
loop_
_entity_poly.entity_id
_entity_poly.type
_entity_poly.pdbx_seq_one_letter_code
_entity_poly.pdbx_strand_id
1 'polypeptide(L)'
;MVSASPPPSSKDIISENGVRREAKWWYSTFHSVTAMFCPGVLSLPYAMAYLGWGPGTLQLIELNESLPGVRFDRYLELGEHSFGPKLGAWIVLPQQLIVQVGCDIVYMVTGGMCLKKFMEIACSNCTNIRQSFWICIFGGFHFFLSQLPNFNSVSGVSLAAAVKCISYSIIAWAGCLSRDRVTDVSYSYKRTSNI
;
A
#
# COMPACT_ATOMS: atom_id res chain seq x y z
N MET A 1 -21.79 -0.49 -30.93
CA MET A 1 -20.86 -0.87 -32.01
C MET A 1 -19.49 -1.05 -31.37
N VAL A 2 -18.94 -2.27 -31.41
CA VAL A 2 -17.61 -2.58 -30.89
C VAL A 2 -16.61 -1.92 -31.84
N SER A 3 -15.97 -0.84 -31.40
CA SER A 3 -14.88 -0.21 -32.15
C SER A 3 -13.65 -1.11 -32.02
N ALA A 4 -13.20 -1.67 -33.14
CA ALA A 4 -11.98 -2.46 -33.17
C ALA A 4 -10.80 -1.55 -32.79
N SER A 5 -10.02 -1.96 -31.80
CA SER A 5 -8.78 -1.28 -31.41
C SER A 5 -7.84 -1.18 -32.62
N PRO A 6 -7.12 -0.05 -32.79
CA PRO A 6 -6.14 0.07 -33.87
C PRO A 6 -5.03 -0.98 -33.71
N PRO A 7 -4.45 -1.46 -34.82
CA PRO A 7 -3.36 -2.44 -34.76
C PRO A 7 -2.15 -1.85 -34.01
N PRO A 8 -1.43 -2.67 -33.23
CA PRO A 8 -0.29 -2.23 -32.43
C PRO A 8 0.81 -1.61 -33.31
N SER A 9 1.49 -0.60 -32.78
CA SER A 9 2.58 0.09 -33.46
C SER A 9 3.81 -0.83 -33.55
N SER A 10 4.63 -0.66 -34.60
CA SER A 10 5.88 -1.42 -34.78
C SER A 10 6.81 -1.37 -33.54
N LYS A 11 6.74 -0.30 -32.74
CA LYS A 11 7.45 -0.18 -31.46
C LYS A 11 6.93 -1.16 -30.39
N ASP A 12 5.64 -1.47 -30.40
CA ASP A 12 5.00 -2.41 -29.47
C ASP A 12 5.38 -3.85 -29.83
N ILE A 13 5.45 -4.16 -31.13
CA ILE A 13 5.86 -5.47 -31.66
C ILE A 13 7.35 -5.76 -31.33
N ILE A 14 8.21 -4.74 -31.38
CA ILE A 14 9.64 -4.89 -31.05
C ILE A 14 9.86 -5.07 -29.54
N SER A 15 9.04 -4.42 -28.70
CA SER A 15 9.06 -4.61 -27.23
C SER A 15 8.54 -5.99 -26.81
N GLU A 16 7.63 -6.56 -27.58
CA GLU A 16 7.04 -7.89 -27.33
C GLU A 16 8.03 -9.05 -27.63
N ASN A 17 9.01 -8.83 -28.50
CA ASN A 17 9.93 -9.86 -29.02
C ASN A 17 11.21 -10.08 -28.20
N GLY A 18 11.16 -10.11 -26.86
CA GLY A 18 12.37 -10.44 -26.09
C GLY A 18 12.26 -10.74 -24.59
N VAL A 19 11.12 -10.51 -23.93
CA VAL A 19 11.00 -10.75 -22.48
C VAL A 19 9.83 -11.69 -22.20
N ARG A 20 10.15 -12.92 -21.78
CA ARG A 20 9.16 -13.94 -21.41
C ARG A 20 8.37 -13.46 -20.18
N ARG A 21 7.07 -13.25 -20.33
CA ARG A 21 6.16 -12.91 -19.22
C ARG A 21 5.89 -14.14 -18.36
N GLU A 22 6.67 -14.32 -17.30
CA GLU A 22 6.52 -15.47 -16.37
C GLU A 22 5.55 -15.21 -15.20
N ALA A 23 4.91 -14.04 -15.16
CA ALA A 23 4.03 -13.65 -14.07
C ALA A 23 2.73 -14.45 -14.09
N LYS A 24 2.40 -15.07 -12.96
CA LYS A 24 1.15 -15.79 -12.73
C LYS A 24 0.15 -14.88 -12.00
N TRP A 25 -1.15 -15.10 -12.19
CA TRP A 25 -2.20 -14.24 -11.64
C TRP A 25 -2.08 -14.04 -10.12
N TRP A 26 -1.70 -15.10 -9.40
CA TRP A 26 -1.57 -15.05 -7.95
C TRP A 26 -0.41 -14.16 -7.47
N TYR A 27 0.67 -14.01 -8.25
CA TYR A 27 1.73 -13.06 -7.91
C TYR A 27 1.16 -11.64 -7.89
N SER A 28 0.42 -11.25 -8.93
CA SER A 28 -0.26 -9.95 -8.97
C SER A 28 -1.21 -9.78 -7.78
N THR A 29 -1.99 -10.80 -7.43
CA THR A 29 -2.90 -10.73 -6.28
C THR A 29 -2.16 -10.46 -4.98
N PHE A 30 -1.07 -11.17 -4.68
CA PHE A 30 -0.31 -10.96 -3.44
C PHE A 30 0.35 -9.59 -3.39
N HIS A 31 0.86 -9.12 -4.52
CA HIS A 31 1.46 -7.79 -4.61
C HIS A 31 0.40 -6.68 -4.44
N SER A 32 -0.77 -6.81 -5.07
CA SER A 32 -1.87 -5.86 -4.91
C SER A 32 -2.40 -5.81 -3.47
N VAL A 33 -2.61 -6.97 -2.85
CA VAL A 33 -3.02 -7.05 -1.43
C VAL A 33 -1.95 -6.40 -0.56
N THR A 34 -0.67 -6.74 -0.73
CA THR A 34 0.39 -6.14 0.09
C THR A 34 0.49 -4.62 -0.11
N ALA A 35 0.30 -4.13 -1.34
CA ALA A 35 0.31 -2.70 -1.66
C ALA A 35 -0.87 -1.95 -1.01
N MET A 36 -2.06 -2.54 -1.00
CA MET A 36 -3.26 -1.93 -0.42
C MET A 36 -3.26 -1.99 1.12
N PHE A 37 -2.84 -3.11 1.70
CA PHE A 37 -2.81 -3.32 3.14
C PHE A 37 -1.44 -2.90 3.73
N CYS A 38 -0.99 -1.69 3.41
CA CYS A 38 0.18 -1.06 4.04
C CYS A 38 -0.16 -0.55 5.47
N PRO A 39 0.83 -0.22 6.32
CA PRO A 39 0.62 0.44 7.62
C PRO A 39 -0.29 1.68 7.56
N GLY A 40 -0.41 2.32 6.38
CA GLY A 40 -1.36 3.40 6.13
C GLY A 40 -2.84 3.03 6.31
N VAL A 41 -3.22 1.75 6.19
CA VAL A 41 -4.60 1.32 6.53
C VAL A 41 -4.92 1.52 8.00
N LEU A 42 -3.92 1.52 8.90
CA LEU A 42 -4.17 1.76 10.33
C LEU A 42 -4.58 3.21 10.63
N SER A 43 -4.28 4.16 9.74
CA SER A 43 -4.80 5.53 9.86
C SER A 43 -6.16 5.71 9.21
N LEU A 44 -6.66 4.73 8.44
CA LEU A 44 -7.99 4.80 7.82
C LEU A 44 -9.13 4.89 8.87
N PRO A 45 -9.16 4.07 9.94
CA PRO A 45 -10.14 4.24 11.02
C PRO A 45 -10.06 5.62 11.67
N TYR A 46 -8.84 6.17 11.81
CA TYR A 46 -8.64 7.50 12.37
C TYR A 46 -9.18 8.60 11.45
N ALA A 47 -8.92 8.52 10.14
CA ALA A 47 -9.46 9.44 9.15
C ALA A 47 -10.99 9.34 9.02
N MET A 48 -11.54 8.12 9.06
CA MET A 48 -12.99 7.87 9.06
C MET A 48 -13.68 8.41 10.32
N ALA A 49 -12.98 8.56 11.45
CA ALA A 49 -13.53 9.21 12.64
C ALA A 49 -13.82 10.71 12.43
N TYR A 50 -13.13 11.37 11.48
CA TYR A 50 -13.37 12.77 11.14
C TYR A 50 -14.36 12.93 9.97
N LEU A 51 -14.23 12.11 8.91
CA LEU A 51 -15.06 12.19 7.70
C LEU A 51 -16.41 11.49 7.82
N GLY A 52 -16.48 10.45 8.66
CA GLY A 52 -17.66 9.63 8.78
C GLY A 52 -17.75 8.44 7.87
N TRP A 53 -18.52 7.45 8.33
CA TRP A 53 -18.78 6.22 7.58
C TRP A 53 -19.57 6.47 6.27
N GLY A 54 -20.47 7.46 6.24
CA GLY A 54 -21.28 7.78 5.05
C GLY A 54 -20.48 8.49 3.94
N PRO A 55 -19.97 9.71 4.19
CA PRO A 55 -19.20 10.45 3.18
C PRO A 55 -17.94 9.70 2.74
N GLY A 56 -17.26 9.05 3.69
CA GLY A 56 -16.04 8.30 3.40
C GLY A 56 -16.25 7.10 2.48
N THR A 57 -17.38 6.40 2.58
CA THR A 57 -17.67 5.25 1.70
C THR A 57 -18.14 5.67 0.32
N LEU A 58 -18.93 6.75 0.22
CA LEU A 58 -19.35 7.31 -1.08
C LEU A 58 -18.15 7.79 -1.90
N GLN A 59 -17.20 8.50 -1.27
CA GLN A 59 -15.99 8.98 -1.94
C GLN A 59 -15.12 7.83 -2.50
N LEU A 60 -15.10 6.68 -1.84
CA LEU A 60 -14.37 5.49 -2.30
C LEU A 60 -15.05 4.81 -3.50
N ILE A 61 -16.37 4.94 -3.64
CA ILE A 61 -17.15 4.34 -4.73
C ILE A 61 -17.02 5.17 -6.01
N GLU A 62 -17.06 6.51 -5.91
CA GLU A 62 -16.92 7.41 -7.07
C GLU A 62 -15.56 7.27 -7.77
N LEU A 63 -14.51 6.86 -7.07
CA LEU A 63 -13.18 6.62 -7.64
C LEU A 63 -13.08 5.37 -8.54
N ASN A 64 -14.10 4.50 -8.57
CA ASN A 64 -14.11 3.28 -9.38
C ASN A 64 -14.72 3.45 -10.78
N GLU A 65 -15.09 4.67 -11.20
CA GLU A 65 -15.67 4.88 -12.53
C GLU A 65 -14.62 4.67 -13.63
N SER A 66 -14.58 3.45 -14.17
CA SER A 66 -13.74 3.11 -15.31
C SER A 66 -14.32 3.75 -16.56
N LEU A 67 -13.71 4.84 -17.02
CA LEU A 67 -14.02 5.42 -18.33
C LEU A 67 -13.69 4.39 -19.44
N PRO A 68 -14.61 4.12 -20.38
CA PRO A 68 -14.32 3.25 -21.50
C PRO A 68 -13.35 3.95 -22.45
N GLY A 69 -12.16 3.40 -22.69
CA GLY A 69 -11.33 3.84 -23.82
C GLY A 69 -9.84 3.54 -23.78
N VAL A 70 -9.17 3.53 -22.63
CA VAL A 70 -7.71 3.32 -22.56
C VAL A 70 -7.32 2.71 -21.22
N ARG A 71 -6.41 1.73 -21.21
CA ARG A 71 -5.84 1.17 -19.96
C ARG A 71 -4.54 1.92 -19.63
N PHE A 72 -4.56 2.68 -18.54
CA PHE A 72 -3.36 3.32 -18.01
C PHE A 72 -2.70 2.38 -17.00
N ASP A 73 -1.43 2.03 -17.24
CA ASP A 73 -0.70 1.14 -16.34
C ASP A 73 0.08 1.93 -15.25
N ARG A 74 0.16 3.26 -15.38
CA ARG A 74 0.85 4.15 -14.42
C ARG A 74 0.02 5.38 -14.08
N TYR A 75 0.13 5.83 -12.82
CA TYR A 75 -0.49 7.07 -12.35
C TYR A 75 -0.04 8.31 -13.13
N LEU A 76 1.21 8.31 -13.62
CA LEU A 76 1.74 9.39 -14.43
C LEU A 76 0.96 9.55 -15.75
N GLU A 77 0.72 8.44 -16.45
CA GLU A 77 0.00 8.44 -17.73
C GLU A 77 -1.44 8.89 -17.55
N LEU A 78 -2.08 8.49 -16.44
CA LEU A 78 -3.41 8.95 -16.06
C LEU A 78 -3.41 10.46 -15.79
N GLY A 79 -2.41 10.96 -15.06
CA GLY A 79 -2.26 12.40 -14.80
C GLY A 79 -2.05 13.20 -16.08
N GLU A 80 -1.21 12.70 -16.99
CA GLU A 80 -0.97 13.30 -18.30
C GLU A 80 -2.23 13.32 -19.17
N HIS A 81 -3.06 12.27 -19.09
CA HIS A 81 -4.33 12.22 -19.81
C HIS A 81 -5.37 13.21 -19.26
N SER A 82 -5.50 13.31 -17.94
CA SER A 82 -6.52 14.15 -17.29
C SER A 82 -6.16 15.64 -17.24
N PHE A 83 -4.88 15.98 -17.04
CA PHE A 83 -4.44 17.37 -16.83
C PHE A 83 -3.51 17.89 -17.94
N GLY A 84 -3.18 17.05 -18.92
CA GLY A 84 -2.26 17.35 -20.01
C GLY A 84 -0.80 16.97 -19.70
N PRO A 85 0.06 16.90 -20.73
CA PRO A 85 1.36 16.23 -20.67
C PRO A 85 2.39 16.91 -19.74
N LYS A 86 2.28 18.22 -19.51
CA LYS A 86 3.20 18.94 -18.61
C LYS A 86 2.64 19.09 -17.21
N LEU A 87 1.38 19.49 -17.10
CA LEU A 87 0.75 19.78 -15.82
C LEU A 87 0.44 18.48 -15.04
N GLY A 88 0.00 17.43 -15.72
CA GLY A 88 -0.24 16.11 -15.12
C GLY A 88 1.02 15.52 -14.48
N ALA A 89 2.14 15.54 -15.20
CA ALA A 89 3.42 15.08 -14.66
C ALA A 89 3.89 15.89 -13.44
N TRP A 90 3.76 17.22 -13.49
CA TRP A 90 4.13 18.10 -12.38
C TRP A 90 3.24 17.95 -11.13
N ILE A 91 2.00 17.50 -11.26
CA ILE A 91 1.12 17.25 -10.12
C ILE A 91 1.35 15.86 -9.54
N VAL A 92 1.40 14.83 -10.40
CA VAL A 92 1.45 13.43 -9.95
C VAL A 92 2.83 13.05 -9.41
N LEU A 93 3.92 13.48 -10.05
CA LEU A 93 5.27 13.06 -9.66
C LEU A 93 5.67 13.52 -8.24
N PRO A 94 5.50 14.79 -7.85
CA PRO A 94 5.83 15.21 -6.49
C PRO A 94 5.02 14.47 -5.44
N GLN A 95 3.71 14.29 -5.69
CA GLN A 95 2.84 13.55 -4.78
C GLN A 95 3.29 12.09 -4.64
N GLN A 96 3.61 11.42 -5.75
CA GLN A 96 4.07 10.04 -5.74
C GLN A 96 5.42 9.90 -5.01
N LEU A 97 6.35 10.84 -5.21
CA LEU A 97 7.65 10.84 -4.52
C LEU A 97 7.51 11.10 -3.01
N ILE A 98 6.69 12.06 -2.62
CA ILE A 98 6.45 12.38 -1.21
C ILE A 98 5.85 11.16 -0.48
N VAL A 99 4.82 10.53 -1.08
CA VAL A 99 4.19 9.34 -0.51
C VAL A 99 5.18 8.18 -0.44
N GLN A 100 5.96 7.94 -1.51
CA GLN A 100 6.94 6.86 -1.55
C GLN A 100 8.00 7.02 -0.44
N VAL A 101 8.64 8.18 -0.37
CA VAL A 101 9.67 8.46 0.65
C VAL A 101 9.09 8.39 2.07
N GLY A 102 7.89 8.94 2.27
CA GLY A 102 7.20 8.88 3.55
C GLY A 102 6.89 7.43 3.97
N CYS A 103 6.35 6.63 3.07
CA CYS A 103 6.07 5.21 3.30
C CYS A 103 7.35 4.44 3.65
N ASP A 104 8.44 4.63 2.90
CA ASP A 104 9.71 3.93 3.13
C ASP A 104 10.28 4.26 4.52
N ILE A 105 10.24 5.53 4.95
CA ILE A 105 10.66 5.93 6.30
C ILE A 105 9.81 5.26 7.38
N VAL A 106 8.48 5.32 7.25
CA VAL A 106 7.55 4.72 8.23
C VAL A 106 7.75 3.21 8.31
N TYR A 107 7.96 2.54 7.18
CA TYR A 107 8.23 1.11 7.12
C TYR A 107 9.51 0.73 7.86
N MET A 108 10.58 1.49 7.66
CA MET A 108 11.87 1.25 8.30
C MET A 108 11.78 1.41 9.83
N VAL A 109 11.13 2.47 10.29
CA VAL A 109 10.96 2.73 11.74
C VAL A 109 10.06 1.66 12.36
N THR A 110 8.94 1.33 11.72
CA THR A 110 7.98 0.34 12.22
C THR A 110 8.58 -1.06 12.24
N GLY A 111 9.30 -1.46 11.18
CA GLY A 111 10.00 -2.74 11.11
C GLY A 111 11.04 -2.88 12.22
N GLY A 112 11.84 -1.84 12.47
CA GLY A 112 12.80 -1.81 13.59
C GLY A 112 12.12 -1.92 14.97
N MET A 113 10.98 -1.26 15.17
CA MET A 113 10.19 -1.40 16.41
C MET A 113 9.65 -2.81 16.59
N CYS A 114 9.10 -3.43 15.54
CA CYS A 114 8.62 -4.81 15.59
C CYS A 114 9.75 -5.78 15.94
N LEU A 115 10.93 -5.62 15.34
CA LEU A 115 12.08 -6.50 15.59
C LEU A 115 12.57 -6.37 17.04
N LYS A 116 12.66 -5.13 17.56
CA LYS A 116 12.98 -4.87 18.96
C LYS A 116 11.98 -5.58 19.89
N LYS A 117 10.68 -5.43 19.64
CA LYS A 117 9.63 -6.06 20.47
C LYS A 117 9.65 -7.58 20.41
N PHE A 118 9.88 -8.15 19.23
CA PHE A 118 10.05 -9.59 19.08
C PHE A 118 11.20 -10.12 19.94
N MET A 119 12.34 -9.42 19.94
CA MET A 119 13.50 -9.83 20.74
C MET A 119 13.30 -9.67 22.24
N GLU A 120 12.59 -8.62 22.68
CA GLU A 120 12.18 -8.47 24.09
C GLU A 120 11.28 -9.63 24.56
N ILE A 121 10.44 -10.17 23.67
CA ILE A 121 9.56 -11.32 23.97
C ILE A 121 10.35 -12.64 23.92
N ALA A 122 11.20 -12.83 22.91
CA ALA A 122 11.95 -14.07 22.70
C ALA A 122 13.10 -14.26 23.70
N CYS A 123 13.69 -13.16 24.20
CA CYS A 123 14.81 -13.20 25.12
C CYS A 123 14.66 -12.11 26.21
N SER A 124 14.13 -12.51 27.36
CA SER A 124 13.91 -11.61 28.50
C SER A 124 15.21 -11.10 29.15
N ASN A 125 16.32 -11.82 29.01
CA ASN A 125 17.63 -11.50 29.61
C ASN A 125 18.64 -10.94 28.61
N CYS A 126 18.23 -10.56 27.40
CA CYS A 126 19.12 -9.97 26.40
C CYS A 126 19.41 -8.50 26.69
N THR A 127 20.57 -8.01 26.23
CA THR A 127 20.96 -6.60 26.40
C THR A 127 20.00 -5.67 25.67
N ASN A 128 19.62 -4.57 26.32
CA ASN A 128 18.73 -3.60 25.70
C ASN A 128 19.52 -2.75 24.68
N ILE A 129 19.35 -3.07 23.41
CA ILE A 129 19.96 -2.34 22.30
C ILE A 129 19.07 -1.15 21.92
N ARG A 130 19.69 -0.01 21.60
CA ARG A 130 18.97 1.20 21.15
C ARG A 130 18.17 0.91 19.88
N GLN A 131 16.95 1.45 19.80
CA GLN A 131 16.03 1.25 18.67
C GLN A 131 16.64 1.57 17.30
N SER A 132 17.53 2.58 17.23
CA SER A 132 18.24 2.95 16.00
C SER A 132 19.00 1.78 15.37
N PHE A 133 19.64 0.92 16.17
CA PHE A 133 20.33 -0.26 15.65
C PHE A 133 19.37 -1.30 15.09
N TRP A 134 18.21 -1.50 15.72
CA TRP A 134 17.17 -2.38 15.19
C TRP A 134 16.62 -1.90 13.84
N ILE A 135 16.49 -0.58 13.65
CA ILE A 135 16.13 0.02 12.36
C ILE A 135 17.23 -0.26 11.32
N CYS A 136 18.50 -0.09 11.68
CA CYS A 136 19.62 -0.39 10.78
C CYS A 136 19.69 -1.87 10.39
N ILE A 137 19.45 -2.80 11.33
CA ILE A 137 19.41 -4.25 11.06
C ILE A 137 18.27 -4.57 10.09
N PHE A 138 17.08 -4.03 10.33
CA PHE A 138 15.93 -4.20 9.44
C PHE A 138 16.21 -3.61 8.04
N GLY A 139 16.89 -2.46 7.98
CA GLY A 139 17.33 -1.84 6.73
C GLY A 139 18.36 -2.65 5.96
N GLY A 140 19.32 -3.26 6.65
CA GLY A 140 20.31 -4.15 6.02
C GLY A 140 19.64 -5.35 5.35
N PHE A 141 18.62 -5.93 6.00
CA PHE A 141 17.82 -7.00 5.40
C PHE A 141 17.06 -6.51 4.15
N HIS A 142 16.41 -5.34 4.21
CA HIS A 142 15.75 -4.73 3.05
C HIS A 142 16.71 -4.43 1.89
N PHE A 143 17.92 -3.96 2.20
CA PHE A 143 18.96 -3.70 1.20
C PHE A 143 19.40 -4.98 0.48
N PHE A 144 19.49 -6.10 1.19
CA PHE A 144 19.76 -7.40 0.56
C PHE A 144 18.61 -7.84 -0.33
N LEU A 145 17.36 -7.72 0.15
CA LEU A 145 16.16 -8.05 -0.64
C LEU A 145 16.03 -7.18 -1.90
N SER A 146 16.50 -5.94 -1.88
CA SER A 146 16.45 -5.04 -3.05
C SER A 146 17.41 -5.45 -4.16
N GLN A 147 18.40 -6.31 -3.87
CA GLN A 147 19.29 -6.86 -4.90
C GLN A 147 18.64 -8.00 -5.71
N LEU A 148 17.42 -8.44 -5.34
CA LEU A 148 16.72 -9.48 -6.07
C LEU A 148 16.31 -8.98 -7.47
N PRO A 149 16.72 -9.66 -8.55
CA PRO A 149 16.66 -9.11 -9.90
C PRO A 149 15.24 -9.06 -10.50
N ASN A 150 14.28 -9.80 -9.93
CA ASN A 150 12.94 -9.95 -10.50
C ASN A 150 11.84 -9.89 -9.42
N PHE A 151 10.71 -9.30 -9.79
CA PHE A 151 9.52 -9.19 -8.93
C PHE A 151 8.94 -10.56 -8.53
N ASN A 152 9.03 -11.53 -9.45
CA ASN A 152 8.66 -12.93 -9.18
C ASN A 152 9.47 -13.55 -8.03
N SER A 153 10.72 -13.12 -7.82
CA SER A 153 11.57 -13.60 -6.72
C SER A 153 11.15 -13.05 -5.35
N VAL A 154 10.44 -11.91 -5.33
CA VAL A 154 9.95 -11.26 -4.09
C VAL A 154 8.53 -11.70 -3.75
N SER A 155 7.85 -12.44 -4.65
CA SER A 155 6.48 -12.92 -4.45
C SER A 155 6.27 -13.71 -3.15
N GLY A 156 7.28 -14.44 -2.67
CA GLY A 156 7.24 -15.13 -1.39
C GLY A 156 7.16 -14.17 -0.18
N VAL A 157 7.89 -13.05 -0.25
CA VAL A 157 7.81 -11.99 0.77
C VAL A 157 6.43 -11.34 0.74
N SER A 158 5.87 -11.10 -0.44
CA SER A 158 4.51 -10.56 -0.59
C SER A 158 3.43 -11.52 -0.12
N LEU A 159 3.60 -12.83 -0.29
CA LEU A 159 2.70 -13.83 0.29
C LEU A 159 2.72 -13.77 1.82
N ALA A 160 3.91 -13.75 2.44
CA ALA A 160 4.05 -13.63 3.89
C ALA A 160 3.44 -12.33 4.43
N ALA A 161 3.64 -11.22 3.71
CA ALA A 161 3.03 -9.93 4.03
C ALA A 161 1.50 -9.99 3.93
N ALA A 162 0.95 -10.59 2.86
CA ALA A 162 -0.50 -10.75 2.70
C ALA A 162 -1.12 -11.59 3.84
N VAL A 163 -0.49 -12.72 4.23
CA VAL A 163 -0.94 -13.53 5.36
C VAL A 163 -0.95 -12.72 6.66
N LYS A 164 0.09 -11.91 6.90
CA LYS A 164 0.17 -11.02 8.06
C LYS A 164 -0.97 -10.00 8.07
N CYS A 165 -1.26 -9.36 6.93
CA CYS A 165 -2.35 -8.39 6.83
C CYS A 165 -3.72 -9.04 7.10
N ILE A 166 -3.99 -10.20 6.50
CA ILE A 166 -5.23 -10.95 6.73
C ILE A 166 -5.36 -11.33 8.21
N SER A 167 -4.28 -11.83 8.81
CA SER A 167 -4.27 -12.22 10.23
C SER A 167 -4.63 -11.06 11.16
N TYR A 168 -4.05 -9.88 10.95
CA TYR A 168 -4.39 -8.70 11.77
C TYR A 168 -5.82 -8.24 11.56
N SER A 169 -6.32 -8.23 10.33
CA SER A 169 -7.71 -7.87 10.05
C SER A 169 -8.69 -8.84 10.71
N ILE A 170 -8.41 -10.14 10.69
CA ILE A 170 -9.23 -11.15 11.36
C ILE A 170 -9.22 -10.93 12.88
N ILE A 171 -8.05 -10.71 13.48
CA ILE A 171 -7.95 -10.44 14.92
C ILE A 171 -8.71 -9.16 15.30
N ALA A 172 -8.56 -8.09 14.52
CA ALA A 172 -9.27 -6.84 14.75
C ALA A 172 -10.79 -7.03 14.65
N TRP A 173 -11.26 -7.68 13.58
CA TRP A 173 -12.67 -7.95 13.35
C TRP A 173 -13.27 -8.86 14.43
N ALA A 174 -12.58 -9.94 14.79
CA ALA A 174 -13.00 -10.83 15.88
C ALA A 174 -13.02 -10.09 17.23
N GLY A 175 -12.03 -9.24 17.49
CA GLY A 175 -12.00 -8.35 18.65
C GLY A 175 -13.21 -7.43 18.73
N CYS A 176 -13.58 -6.80 17.60
CA CYS A 176 -14.76 -5.95 17.49
C CYS A 176 -16.08 -6.71 17.71
N LEU A 177 -16.19 -7.96 17.25
CA LEU A 177 -17.39 -8.77 17.48
C LEU A 177 -17.49 -9.29 18.91
N SER A 178 -16.36 -9.60 19.54
CA SER A 178 -16.30 -10.16 20.89
C SER A 178 -16.51 -9.15 22.01
N ARG A 179 -16.35 -7.85 21.72
CA ARG A 179 -16.46 -6.77 22.71
C ARG A 179 -17.69 -5.92 22.42
N ASP A 180 -18.56 -5.80 23.42
CA ASP A 180 -19.70 -4.88 23.36
C ASP A 180 -19.25 -3.42 23.24
N ARG A 181 -20.18 -2.57 22.77
CA ARG A 181 -19.95 -1.12 22.69
C ARG A 181 -19.49 -0.60 24.05
N VAL A 182 -18.33 0.07 24.06
CA VAL A 182 -17.84 0.74 25.25
C VAL A 182 -18.88 1.77 25.67
N THR A 183 -19.45 1.56 26.84
CA THR A 183 -20.32 2.50 27.52
C THR A 183 -19.43 3.60 28.10
N ASP A 184 -19.78 4.87 27.93
CA ASP A 184 -19.01 6.07 28.35
C ASP A 184 -18.05 6.68 27.31
N VAL A 185 -18.25 6.38 26.02
CA VAL A 185 -17.62 7.14 24.93
C VAL A 185 -18.68 7.69 23.97
N SER A 186 -18.49 8.93 23.53
CA SER A 186 -19.34 9.54 22.51
C SER A 186 -18.91 9.06 21.13
N TYR A 187 -19.78 8.32 20.43
CA TYR A 187 -19.60 7.90 19.04
C TYR A 187 -20.05 8.97 18.03
N SER A 188 -20.35 10.19 18.51
CA SER A 188 -20.69 11.30 17.64
C SER A 188 -19.46 11.83 16.92
N TYR A 189 -19.66 12.45 15.76
CA TYR A 189 -18.58 13.05 14.97
C TYR A 189 -17.81 14.09 15.80
N LYS A 190 -16.48 14.04 15.76
CA LYS A 190 -15.65 15.13 16.28
C LYS A 190 -15.89 16.37 15.41
N ARG A 191 -16.56 17.40 15.95
CA ARG A 191 -16.66 18.70 15.28
C ARG A 191 -15.28 19.34 15.21
N THR A 192 -14.83 19.68 14.01
CA THR A 192 -13.72 20.62 13.83
C THR A 192 -14.27 22.01 14.14
N SER A 193 -13.84 22.62 15.24
CA SER A 193 -14.11 24.03 15.49
C SER A 193 -13.35 24.85 14.44
N ASN A 194 -14.06 25.50 13.54
CA ASN A 194 -13.47 26.51 12.65
C ASN A 194 -12.88 27.61 13.53
N ILE A 195 -11.55 27.70 13.53
CA ILE A 195 -10.81 28.88 13.98
C ILE A 195 -10.59 29.75 12.75
#